data_AF-A0A3R6ZXR1-F1
#
_entry.id   AF-A0A3R6ZXR1-F1
#
_cell.length_a   1.000
_cell.length_b   1.000
_cell.length_c   1.000
_cell.angle_alpha   90.00
_cell.angle_beta   90.00
_cell.angle_gamma   90.00
#
_symmetry.space_group_name_H-M   'P 1'
#
loop_
_entity.id
_entity.type
_entity.pdbx_description
1 polymer ?
#
loop_
_entity_poly.entity_id
_entity_poly.type
_entity_poly.pdbx_seq_one_letter_code
_entity_poly.pdbx_strand_id
1 'polypeptide(L)'
;MQCSAKQTQKEIINIREDIEWNKQHEHIAKIERMLPKATEENKNVLLRLQTEMLKTYNIAKRLEPTTASAERTIECDGRKVPYFDYHKDKLIGDISFIRDKIESSLEAIRERAKTAEPQSGFVARRESIMRQEQPKQDAPKIDTAYAEEMARKLSALRSEFVKAMVQSAERTSYQPNPIYERQANEIESISKTISEQSRTIKSLQEERDKLGIFKGREKKELQNKIDNFERLRRSNLDKLGALGVSEPSKADEAVKEKRSVAAQEQNRAKAAMQNRGAKERAEEVKAAFLEAAKQIPADQRQEILDRMGQQKEIPTMGRLQYYQAEAEARRQLDTALKQEAQTRERNRTHDRDRGI
;
A
#
# COMPACT_ATOMS: atom_id res chain seq x y z
N MET A 1 46.38 -16.21 1.66
CA MET A 1 45.93 -15.54 0.42
C MET A 1 44.60 -16.05 -0.16
N GLN A 2 44.18 -17.31 0.06
CA GLN A 2 42.87 -17.81 -0.42
C GLN A 2 41.62 -17.21 0.28
N CYS A 3 41.79 -16.46 1.38
CA CYS A 3 40.68 -16.01 2.21
C CYS A 3 39.95 -14.76 1.66
N SER A 4 40.67 -13.81 1.03
CA SER A 4 40.10 -12.53 0.55
C SER A 4 39.23 -12.69 -0.71
N ALA A 5 39.65 -13.51 -1.69
CA ALA A 5 38.85 -13.73 -2.90
C ALA A 5 37.56 -14.50 -2.62
N LYS A 6 37.62 -15.50 -1.72
CA LYS A 6 36.43 -16.24 -1.25
C LYS A 6 35.44 -15.33 -0.53
N GLN A 7 35.95 -14.39 0.29
CA GLN A 7 35.11 -13.41 0.98
C GLN A 7 34.40 -12.47 -0.01
N THR A 8 35.12 -11.92 -0.99
CA THR A 8 34.51 -11.09 -2.05
C THR A 8 33.44 -11.85 -2.82
N GLN A 9 33.68 -13.12 -3.17
CA GLN A 9 32.68 -13.95 -3.84
C GLN A 9 31.44 -14.16 -2.97
N LYS A 10 31.60 -14.44 -1.66
CA LYS A 10 30.48 -14.55 -0.72
C LYS A 10 29.65 -13.27 -0.68
N GLU A 11 30.29 -12.10 -0.61
CA GLU A 11 29.60 -10.81 -0.62
C GLU A 11 28.85 -10.55 -1.94
N ILE A 12 29.46 -10.86 -3.09
CA ILE A 12 28.79 -10.73 -4.40
C ILE A 12 27.58 -11.67 -4.48
N ILE A 13 27.67 -12.89 -3.95
CA ILE A 13 26.53 -13.82 -3.89
C ILE A 13 25.40 -13.24 -3.04
N ASN A 14 25.72 -12.69 -1.87
CA ASN A 14 24.73 -12.03 -1.01
C ASN A 14 24.05 -10.85 -1.73
N ILE A 15 24.83 -9.99 -2.40
CA ILE A 15 24.29 -8.85 -3.19
C ILE A 15 23.32 -9.34 -4.26
N ARG A 16 23.65 -10.43 -4.96
CA ARG A 16 22.78 -11.01 -6.00
C ARG A 16 21.48 -11.55 -5.42
N GLU A 17 21.54 -12.20 -4.25
CA GLU A 17 20.34 -12.67 -3.55
C GLU A 17 19.45 -11.50 -3.12
N ASP A 18 20.04 -10.40 -2.65
CA ASP A 18 19.32 -9.16 -2.29
C ASP A 18 18.62 -8.55 -3.51
N ILE A 19 19.29 -8.55 -4.67
CA ILE A 19 18.69 -8.08 -5.93
C ILE A 19 17.53 -8.98 -6.35
N GLU A 20 17.64 -10.29 -6.18
CA GLU A 20 16.56 -11.22 -6.54
C GLU A 20 15.34 -11.01 -5.64
N TRP A 21 15.53 -10.83 -4.33
CA TRP A 21 14.45 -10.44 -3.42
C TRP A 21 13.79 -9.12 -3.83
N ASN A 22 14.59 -8.10 -4.17
CA ASN A 22 14.04 -6.82 -4.66
C ASN A 22 13.14 -7.01 -5.88
N LYS A 23 13.53 -7.84 -6.87
CA LYS A 23 12.69 -8.11 -8.03
C LYS A 23 11.33 -8.70 -7.64
N GLN A 24 11.31 -9.64 -6.68
CA GLN A 24 10.07 -10.24 -6.18
C GLN A 24 9.19 -9.17 -5.51
N HIS A 25 9.76 -8.38 -4.59
CA HIS A 25 9.02 -7.29 -3.91
C HIS A 25 8.50 -6.23 -4.90
N GLU A 26 9.30 -5.86 -5.90
CA GLU A 26 8.92 -4.90 -6.93
C GLU A 26 7.83 -5.42 -7.85
N HIS A 27 7.85 -6.71 -8.21
CA HIS A 27 6.80 -7.34 -9.01
C HIS A 27 5.45 -7.25 -8.28
N ILE A 28 5.43 -7.59 -7.00
CA ILE A 28 4.22 -7.48 -6.17
C ILE A 28 3.77 -6.02 -6.03
N ALA A 29 4.69 -5.09 -5.78
CA ALA A 29 4.38 -3.67 -5.70
C ALA A 29 3.82 -3.09 -7.02
N LYS A 30 4.28 -3.60 -8.17
CA LYS A 30 3.73 -3.20 -9.50
C LYS A 30 2.27 -3.66 -9.63
N ILE A 31 1.95 -4.86 -9.17
CA ILE A 31 0.58 -5.39 -9.20
C ILE A 31 -0.34 -4.59 -8.28
N GLU A 32 0.12 -4.25 -7.07
CA GLU A 32 -0.65 -3.39 -6.14
C GLU A 32 -1.01 -2.04 -6.78
N ARG A 33 -0.09 -1.42 -7.54
CA ARG A 33 -0.35 -0.16 -8.26
C ARG A 33 -1.35 -0.29 -9.42
N MET A 34 -1.59 -1.50 -9.92
CA MET A 34 -2.58 -1.74 -10.99
C MET A 34 -4.01 -1.86 -10.45
N LEU A 35 -4.19 -2.21 -9.16
CA LEU A 35 -5.51 -2.44 -8.57
C LEU A 35 -6.48 -1.25 -8.67
N PRO A 36 -6.08 0.02 -8.42
CA PRO A 36 -7.01 1.15 -8.50
C PRO A 36 -7.56 1.41 -9.91
N LYS A 37 -6.99 0.80 -10.95
CA LYS A 37 -7.46 0.93 -12.34
C LYS A 37 -8.46 -0.16 -12.72
N ALA A 38 -8.74 -1.10 -11.83
CA ALA A 38 -9.66 -2.20 -12.09
C ALA A 38 -11.12 -1.78 -11.77
N THR A 39 -11.88 -1.49 -12.82
CA THR A 39 -13.32 -1.22 -12.79
C THR A 39 -14.14 -2.47 -13.15
N GLU A 40 -15.46 -2.33 -13.17
CA GLU A 40 -16.42 -3.37 -13.58
C GLU A 40 -16.18 -3.87 -15.02
N GLU A 41 -15.82 -2.97 -15.93
CA GLU A 41 -15.36 -3.28 -17.30
C GLU A 41 -14.02 -4.07 -17.31
N ASN A 42 -13.25 -3.96 -16.22
CA ASN A 42 -11.97 -4.64 -16.02
C ASN A 42 -12.08 -5.87 -15.10
N LYS A 43 -13.28 -6.44 -14.90
CA LYS A 43 -13.47 -7.69 -14.14
C LYS A 43 -12.55 -8.81 -14.60
N ASN A 44 -12.32 -8.94 -15.91
CA ASN A 44 -11.39 -9.93 -16.47
C ASN A 44 -9.94 -9.70 -16.04
N VAL A 45 -9.53 -8.44 -15.85
CA VAL A 45 -8.21 -8.08 -15.31
C VAL A 45 -8.11 -8.53 -13.85
N LEU A 46 -9.14 -8.29 -13.02
CA LEU A 46 -9.17 -8.77 -11.63
C LEU A 46 -9.07 -10.28 -11.53
N LEU A 47 -9.79 -11.02 -12.39
CA LEU A 47 -9.72 -12.49 -12.44
C LEU A 47 -8.33 -13.00 -12.85
N ARG A 48 -7.69 -12.33 -13.82
CA ARG A 48 -6.31 -12.65 -14.22
C ARG A 48 -5.33 -12.39 -13.07
N LEU A 49 -5.45 -11.23 -12.41
CA LEU A 49 -4.63 -10.88 -11.26
C LEU A 49 -4.86 -11.85 -10.09
N GLN A 50 -6.10 -12.29 -9.85
CA GLN A 50 -6.42 -13.31 -8.84
C GLN A 50 -5.66 -14.61 -9.12
N THR A 51 -5.67 -15.07 -10.37
CA THR A 51 -4.97 -16.28 -10.79
C THR A 51 -3.45 -16.13 -10.65
N GLU A 52 -2.91 -14.98 -11.05
CA GLU A 52 -1.49 -14.63 -10.91
C GLU A 52 -1.07 -14.60 -9.44
N MET A 53 -1.85 -13.96 -8.56
CA MET A 53 -1.58 -13.93 -7.12
C MET A 53 -1.62 -15.31 -6.48
N LEU A 54 -2.57 -16.18 -6.87
CA LEU A 54 -2.60 -17.55 -6.37
C LEU A 54 -1.35 -18.34 -6.79
N LYS A 55 -0.92 -18.18 -8.05
CA LYS A 55 0.31 -18.80 -8.55
C LYS A 55 1.53 -18.31 -7.78
N THR A 56 1.70 -16.99 -7.65
CA THR A 56 2.83 -16.39 -6.96
C THR A 56 2.86 -16.73 -5.47
N TYR A 57 1.69 -16.78 -4.82
CA TYR A 57 1.56 -17.25 -3.43
C TYR A 57 2.07 -18.69 -3.24
N ASN A 58 1.65 -19.59 -4.12
CA ASN A 58 2.06 -20.99 -4.06
C ASN A 58 3.56 -21.17 -4.31
N ILE A 59 4.15 -20.36 -5.20
CA ILE A 59 5.60 -20.32 -5.41
C ILE A 59 6.31 -19.79 -4.15
N ALA A 60 5.86 -18.65 -3.60
CA ALA A 60 6.45 -18.04 -2.41
C ALA A 60 6.45 -18.98 -1.19
N LYS A 61 5.38 -19.74 -0.98
CA LYS A 61 5.29 -20.74 0.10
C LYS A 61 6.34 -21.85 -0.01
N ARG A 62 6.68 -22.25 -1.24
CA ARG A 62 7.64 -23.33 -1.54
C ARG A 62 9.09 -22.84 -1.64
N LEU A 63 9.34 -21.55 -1.47
CA LEU A 63 10.71 -21.05 -1.39
C LEU A 63 11.43 -21.69 -0.20
N GLU A 64 12.68 -22.05 -0.43
CA GLU A 64 13.61 -22.60 0.55
C GLU A 64 14.81 -21.67 0.70
N PRO A 65 15.43 -21.62 1.90
CA PRO A 65 16.62 -20.80 2.13
C PRO A 65 17.77 -21.29 1.25
N THR A 66 18.56 -20.34 0.75
CA THR A 66 19.80 -20.66 0.06
C THR A 66 20.94 -20.78 1.07
N THR A 67 22.07 -21.34 0.65
CA THR A 67 23.29 -21.33 1.45
C THR A 67 23.78 -19.91 1.77
N ALA A 68 23.46 -18.93 0.92
CA ALA A 68 23.80 -17.53 1.15
C ALA A 68 22.95 -16.91 2.27
N SER A 69 21.66 -17.27 2.36
CA SER A 69 20.74 -16.73 3.35
C SER A 69 20.77 -17.43 4.72
N ALA A 70 21.26 -18.67 4.80
CA ALA A 70 21.23 -19.48 6.02
C ALA A 70 21.91 -18.84 7.26
N GLU A 71 22.97 -18.05 7.07
CA GLU A 71 23.73 -17.41 8.16
C GLU A 71 23.34 -15.93 8.37
N ARG A 72 22.41 -15.40 7.57
CA ARG A 72 22.11 -13.97 7.53
C ARG A 72 20.93 -13.65 8.44
N THR A 73 21.00 -12.51 9.11
CA THR A 73 19.91 -11.98 9.94
C THR A 73 19.58 -10.55 9.57
N ILE A 74 18.34 -10.14 9.82
CA ILE A 74 17.86 -8.76 9.74
C ILE A 74 17.46 -8.33 11.15
N GLU A 75 17.79 -7.10 11.51
CA GLU A 75 17.34 -6.50 12.75
C GLU A 75 16.02 -5.75 12.51
N CYS A 76 14.99 -6.12 13.26
CA CYS A 76 13.65 -5.53 13.19
C CYS A 76 13.13 -5.32 14.61
N ASP A 77 12.77 -4.10 14.97
CA ASP A 77 12.23 -3.74 16.28
C ASP A 77 13.09 -4.27 17.47
N GLY A 78 14.42 -4.20 17.31
CA GLY A 78 15.39 -4.69 18.30
C GLY A 78 15.54 -6.21 18.38
N ARG A 79 14.93 -6.96 17.45
CA ARG A 79 15.04 -8.43 17.35
C ARG A 79 15.80 -8.83 16.09
N LYS A 80 16.63 -9.87 16.21
CA LYS A 80 17.29 -10.50 15.06
C LYS A 80 16.38 -11.59 14.50
N VAL A 81 15.97 -11.43 13.26
CA VAL A 81 15.14 -12.37 12.49
C VAL A 81 16.00 -12.97 11.38
N PRO A 82 15.87 -14.27 11.06
CA PRO A 82 16.56 -14.85 9.91
C PRO A 82 16.22 -14.10 8.61
N TYR A 83 17.23 -13.84 7.78
CA TYR A 83 17.10 -13.04 6.55
C TYR A 83 16.08 -13.63 5.59
N PHE A 84 16.14 -14.96 5.38
CA PHE A 84 15.22 -15.67 4.49
C PHE A 84 13.76 -15.55 4.98
N ASP A 85 13.52 -15.86 6.26
CA ASP A 85 12.19 -15.88 6.84
C ASP A 85 11.55 -14.49 6.77
N TYR A 86 12.32 -13.44 7.09
CA TYR A 86 11.84 -12.05 6.97
C TYR A 86 11.32 -11.73 5.57
N HIS A 87 12.11 -12.02 4.53
CA HIS A 87 11.73 -11.70 3.16
C HIS A 87 10.60 -12.58 2.63
N LYS A 88 10.57 -13.85 3.04
CA LYS A 88 9.48 -14.78 2.72
C LYS A 88 8.16 -14.32 3.36
N ASP A 89 8.17 -13.99 4.65
CA ASP A 89 7.00 -13.52 5.38
C ASP A 89 6.48 -12.20 4.82
N LYS A 90 7.36 -11.25 4.53
CA LYS A 90 7.00 -9.99 3.86
C LYS A 90 6.33 -10.27 2.51
N LEU A 91 6.94 -11.12 1.68
CA LEU A 91 6.43 -11.44 0.34
C LEU A 91 5.04 -12.09 0.44
N ILE A 92 4.88 -13.07 1.34
CA ILE A 92 3.59 -13.74 1.59
C ILE A 92 2.55 -12.75 2.11
N GLY A 93 2.93 -11.84 3.01
CA GLY A 93 2.06 -10.79 3.55
C GLY A 93 1.58 -9.84 2.46
N ASP A 94 2.48 -9.36 1.60
CA ASP A 94 2.16 -8.47 0.48
C ASP A 94 1.22 -9.15 -0.53
N ILE A 95 1.47 -10.41 -0.88
CA ILE A 95 0.61 -11.19 -1.77
C ILE A 95 -0.78 -11.40 -1.16
N SER A 96 -0.84 -11.75 0.12
CA SER A 96 -2.11 -12.01 0.82
C SER A 96 -2.97 -10.75 0.87
N PHE A 97 -2.37 -9.61 1.20
CA PHE A 97 -3.07 -8.32 1.20
C PHE A 97 -3.67 -7.99 -0.17
N ILE A 98 -2.90 -8.14 -1.25
CA ILE A 98 -3.39 -7.86 -2.60
C ILE A 98 -4.49 -8.83 -2.99
N ARG A 99 -4.36 -10.12 -2.66
CA ARG A 99 -5.39 -11.14 -2.93
C ARG A 99 -6.70 -10.77 -2.25
N ASP A 100 -6.66 -10.40 -0.96
CA ASP A 100 -7.84 -10.03 -0.20
C ASP A 100 -8.51 -8.76 -0.79
N LYS A 101 -7.70 -7.81 -1.29
CA LYS A 101 -8.20 -6.60 -1.98
C LYS A 101 -8.87 -6.91 -3.33
N ILE A 102 -8.30 -7.85 -4.09
CA ILE A 102 -8.89 -8.34 -5.35
C ILE A 102 -10.21 -9.06 -5.07
N GLU A 103 -10.24 -9.94 -4.07
CA GLU A 103 -11.42 -10.70 -3.67
C GLU A 103 -12.55 -9.77 -3.22
N SER A 104 -12.23 -8.79 -2.36
CA SER A 104 -13.18 -7.76 -1.93
C SER A 104 -13.75 -6.96 -3.10
N SER A 105 -12.92 -6.63 -4.09
CA SER A 105 -13.36 -5.90 -5.29
C SER A 105 -14.25 -6.75 -6.20
N LEU A 106 -13.92 -8.04 -6.37
CA LEU A 106 -14.75 -8.99 -7.13
C LEU A 106 -16.10 -9.23 -6.46
N GLU A 107 -16.14 -9.31 -5.13
CA GLU A 107 -17.39 -9.46 -4.37
C GLU A 107 -18.25 -8.20 -4.45
N ALA A 108 -17.66 -7.01 -4.35
CA ALA A 108 -18.37 -5.75 -4.54
C ALA A 108 -19.03 -5.67 -5.94
N ILE A 109 -18.37 -6.16 -6.99
CA ILE A 109 -18.95 -6.26 -8.34
C ILE A 109 -20.12 -7.26 -8.36
N ARG A 110 -20.00 -8.42 -7.72
CA ARG A 110 -21.08 -9.43 -7.64
C ARG A 110 -22.30 -8.89 -6.91
N GLU A 111 -22.12 -8.25 -5.77
CA GLU A 111 -23.21 -7.65 -5.00
C GLU A 111 -23.91 -6.53 -5.78
N ARG A 112 -23.16 -5.70 -6.50
CA ARG A 112 -23.75 -4.71 -7.42
C ARG A 112 -24.64 -5.36 -8.47
N ALA A 113 -24.17 -6.43 -9.11
CA ALA A 113 -24.94 -7.15 -10.11
C ALA A 113 -26.24 -7.76 -9.53
N LYS A 114 -26.22 -8.27 -8.29
CA LYS A 114 -27.42 -8.76 -7.59
C LYS A 114 -28.41 -7.62 -7.28
N THR A 115 -27.91 -6.48 -6.80
CA THR A 115 -28.74 -5.30 -6.50
C THR A 115 -29.23 -4.54 -7.74
N ALA A 116 -28.65 -4.84 -8.91
CA ALA A 116 -29.04 -4.29 -10.21
C ALA A 116 -30.10 -5.13 -10.94
N GLU A 117 -30.67 -6.16 -10.29
CA GLU A 117 -31.90 -6.78 -10.80
C GLU A 117 -32.94 -5.69 -11.06
N PRO A 118 -33.61 -5.72 -12.22
CA PRO A 118 -34.48 -4.63 -12.62
C PRO A 118 -35.61 -4.55 -11.60
N GLN A 119 -35.65 -3.46 -10.83
CA GLN A 119 -36.95 -2.90 -10.50
C GLN A 119 -37.62 -2.66 -11.85
N SER A 120 -38.44 -3.64 -12.27
CA SER A 120 -39.29 -3.57 -13.44
C SER A 120 -39.82 -2.14 -13.54
N GLY A 121 -39.77 -1.52 -14.72
CA GLY A 121 -40.18 -0.13 -14.90
C GLY A 121 -41.58 0.17 -14.34
N PHE A 122 -42.41 -0.85 -14.13
CA PHE A 122 -43.67 -0.76 -13.40
C PHE A 122 -43.55 -0.49 -11.90
N VAL A 123 -42.57 -1.02 -11.18
CA VAL A 123 -42.37 -0.79 -9.73
C VAL A 123 -41.84 0.61 -9.48
N ALA A 124 -40.84 1.06 -10.23
CA ALA A 124 -40.33 2.43 -10.14
C ALA A 124 -41.39 3.47 -10.57
N ARG A 125 -42.22 3.14 -11.57
CA ARG A 125 -43.33 4.00 -12.02
C ARG A 125 -44.51 3.97 -11.05
N ARG A 126 -44.80 2.83 -10.42
CA ARG A 126 -45.82 2.73 -9.35
C ARG A 126 -45.38 3.44 -8.08
N GLU A 127 -44.10 3.39 -7.71
CA GLU A 127 -43.56 4.17 -6.60
C GLU A 127 -43.56 5.67 -6.91
N SER A 128 -43.25 6.10 -8.15
CA SER A 128 -43.34 7.51 -8.52
C SER A 128 -44.78 8.03 -8.65
N ILE A 129 -45.73 7.18 -9.07
CA ILE A 129 -47.17 7.50 -9.08
C ILE A 129 -47.72 7.56 -7.65
N MET A 130 -47.41 6.59 -6.79
CA MET A 130 -47.80 6.62 -5.36
C MET A 130 -47.18 7.81 -4.61
N ARG A 131 -45.99 8.28 -5.03
CA ARG A 131 -45.37 9.53 -4.54
C ARG A 131 -46.04 10.81 -5.05
N GLN A 132 -46.66 10.78 -6.24
CA GLN A 132 -47.47 11.88 -6.76
C GLN A 132 -48.88 11.92 -6.16
N GLU A 133 -49.42 10.76 -5.77
CA GLU A 133 -50.78 10.60 -5.23
C GLU A 133 -50.88 10.75 -3.71
N GLN A 134 -49.76 10.90 -2.99
CA GLN A 134 -49.83 11.33 -1.59
C GLN A 134 -50.40 12.75 -1.55
N PRO A 135 -51.52 12.99 -0.81
CA PRO A 135 -52.02 14.34 -0.63
C PRO A 135 -50.89 15.17 -0.04
N LYS A 136 -50.61 16.33 -0.66
CA LYS A 136 -49.80 17.38 -0.05
C LYS A 136 -50.52 17.80 1.22
N GLN A 137 -50.26 17.08 2.32
CA GLN A 137 -50.60 17.58 3.64
C GLN A 137 -49.89 18.93 3.77
N ASP A 138 -50.63 19.93 4.23
CA ASP A 138 -50.15 21.29 4.43
C ASP A 138 -48.73 21.25 4.97
N ALA A 139 -47.80 21.84 4.21
CA ALA A 139 -46.38 21.78 4.51
C ALA A 139 -46.19 22.14 5.98
N PRO A 140 -45.71 21.22 6.84
CA PRO A 140 -45.30 21.63 8.18
C PRO A 140 -44.30 22.77 7.99
N LYS A 141 -44.36 23.80 8.83
CA LYS A 141 -43.34 24.87 8.81
C LYS A 141 -41.99 24.23 9.09
N ILE A 142 -41.30 23.81 8.02
CA ILE A 142 -39.97 23.23 8.09
C ILE A 142 -39.08 24.34 8.60
N ASP A 143 -38.50 24.14 9.79
CA ASP A 143 -37.45 25.00 10.28
C ASP A 143 -36.25 24.83 9.34
N THR A 144 -36.09 25.79 8.44
CA THR A 144 -35.06 25.77 7.41
C THR A 144 -33.67 25.80 8.00
N ALA A 145 -33.49 26.40 9.18
CA ALA A 145 -32.22 26.43 9.90
C ALA A 145 -31.90 25.05 10.50
N TYR A 146 -32.89 24.39 11.12
CA TYR A 146 -32.75 23.01 11.60
C TYR A 146 -32.40 22.04 10.46
N ALA A 147 -33.12 22.12 9.34
CA ALA A 147 -32.89 21.24 8.20
C ALA A 147 -31.48 21.42 7.60
N GLU A 148 -30.99 22.66 7.55
CA GLU A 148 -29.64 22.95 7.05
C GLU A 148 -28.55 22.51 8.04
N GLU A 149 -28.75 22.71 9.35
CA GLU A 149 -27.82 22.24 10.38
C GLU A 149 -27.72 20.70 10.37
N MET A 150 -28.84 20.00 10.32
CA MET A 150 -28.86 18.54 10.26
C MET A 150 -28.25 18.00 8.96
N ALA A 151 -28.50 18.66 7.82
CA ALA A 151 -27.86 18.29 6.56
C ALA A 151 -26.33 18.45 6.63
N ARG A 152 -25.82 19.50 7.25
CA ARG A 152 -24.36 19.70 7.48
C ARG A 152 -23.79 18.63 8.40
N LYS A 153 -24.44 18.34 9.54
CA LYS A 153 -23.99 17.28 10.46
C LYS A 153 -23.96 15.91 9.78
N LEU A 154 -25.02 15.58 9.05
CA LEU A 154 -25.12 14.31 8.34
C LEU A 154 -24.10 14.21 7.19
N SER A 155 -23.83 15.30 6.47
CA SER A 155 -22.78 15.33 5.45
C SER A 155 -21.39 15.14 6.07
N ALA A 156 -21.11 15.77 7.21
CA ALA A 156 -19.84 15.58 7.91
C ALA A 156 -19.64 14.12 8.33
N LEU A 157 -20.67 13.49 8.90
CA LEU A 157 -20.64 12.06 9.27
C LEU A 157 -20.50 11.16 8.04
N ARG A 158 -21.17 11.47 6.93
CA ARG A 158 -20.98 10.75 5.64
C ARG A 158 -19.52 10.87 5.18
N SER A 159 -18.97 12.08 5.19
CA SER A 159 -17.57 12.36 4.84
C SER A 159 -16.60 11.52 5.66
N GLU A 160 -16.79 11.49 6.98
CA GLU A 160 -15.96 10.70 7.89
C GLU A 160 -16.12 9.20 7.64
N PHE A 161 -17.36 8.75 7.43
CA PHE A 161 -17.65 7.35 7.14
C PHE A 161 -16.98 6.90 5.83
N VAL A 162 -17.10 7.68 4.76
CA VAL A 162 -16.45 7.41 3.47
C VAL A 162 -14.93 7.35 3.63
N LYS A 163 -14.34 8.28 4.39
CA LYS A 163 -12.90 8.24 4.67
C LYS A 163 -12.50 6.99 5.45
N ALA A 164 -13.26 6.64 6.49
CA ALA A 164 -12.98 5.48 7.33
C ALA A 164 -13.13 4.16 6.56
N MET A 165 -14.11 4.06 5.66
CA MET A 165 -14.27 2.90 4.76
C MET A 165 -13.09 2.72 3.81
N VAL A 166 -12.59 3.81 3.21
CA VAL A 166 -11.41 3.73 2.35
C VAL A 166 -10.20 3.29 3.17
N GLN A 167 -10.03 3.83 4.38
CA GLN A 167 -8.94 3.46 5.29
C GLN A 167 -9.03 2.01 5.79
N SER A 168 -10.23 1.48 6.05
CA SER A 168 -10.43 0.12 6.55
C SER A 168 -10.02 -0.96 5.55
N ALA A 169 -10.01 -0.61 4.25
CA ALA A 169 -9.53 -1.45 3.16
C ALA A 169 -8.01 -1.38 2.93
N GLU A 170 -7.31 -0.47 3.61
CA GLU A 170 -5.85 -0.33 3.53
C GLU A 170 -5.12 -1.08 4.64
N ARG A 171 -3.81 -1.28 4.45
CA ARG A 171 -2.96 -2.06 5.36
C ARG A 171 -2.98 -1.49 6.78
N THR A 172 -3.00 -2.35 7.79
CA THR A 172 -2.81 -2.00 9.22
C THR A 172 -1.46 -2.46 9.77
N SER A 173 -0.72 -3.23 8.97
CA SER A 173 0.63 -3.69 9.23
C SER A 173 1.38 -3.81 7.91
N TYR A 174 2.65 -3.43 7.90
CA TYR A 174 3.52 -3.51 6.74
C TYR A 174 4.97 -3.70 7.19
N GLN A 175 5.65 -4.68 6.60
CA GLN A 175 7.07 -4.91 6.81
C GLN A 175 7.86 -4.16 5.72
N PRO A 176 8.72 -3.19 6.05
CA PRO A 176 9.49 -2.45 5.05
C PRO A 176 10.55 -3.36 4.40
N ASN A 177 10.93 -3.10 3.15
CA ASN A 177 12.08 -3.77 2.55
C ASN A 177 13.42 -3.14 3.00
N PRO A 178 14.25 -3.82 3.83
CA PRO A 178 15.49 -3.25 4.34
C PRO A 178 16.63 -3.23 3.31
N ILE A 179 16.48 -3.94 2.18
CA ILE A 179 17.56 -4.10 1.20
C ILE A 179 17.95 -2.75 0.59
N TYR A 180 17.00 -1.87 0.28
CA TYR A 180 17.30 -0.59 -0.36
C TYR A 180 18.19 0.30 0.50
N GLU A 181 17.92 0.38 1.80
CA GLU A 181 18.74 1.14 2.74
C GLU A 181 20.13 0.54 2.89
N ARG A 182 20.22 -0.78 3.03
CA ARG A 182 21.48 -1.51 3.09
C ARG A 182 22.33 -1.27 1.83
N GLN A 183 21.73 -1.42 0.65
CA GLN A 183 22.41 -1.18 -0.63
C GLN A 183 22.90 0.25 -0.76
N ALA A 184 22.12 1.24 -0.31
CA ALA A 184 22.58 2.63 -0.32
C ALA A 184 23.86 2.81 0.53
N ASN A 185 23.88 2.23 1.73
CA ASN A 185 25.05 2.31 2.62
C ASN A 185 26.26 1.54 2.07
N GLU A 186 26.02 0.37 1.46
CA GLU A 186 27.08 -0.41 0.80
C GLU A 186 27.68 0.32 -0.40
N ILE A 187 26.85 0.90 -1.28
CA ILE A 187 27.31 1.69 -2.44
C ILE A 187 28.15 2.89 -1.97
N GLU A 188 27.67 3.64 -0.98
CA GLU A 188 28.38 4.81 -0.43
C GLU A 188 29.75 4.41 0.16
N SER A 189 29.78 3.35 0.97
CA SER A 189 31.01 2.84 1.59
C SER A 189 32.02 2.32 0.56
N ILE A 190 31.56 1.51 -0.39
CA ILE A 190 32.40 0.94 -1.45
C ILE A 190 32.95 2.05 -2.35
N SER A 191 32.10 3.00 -2.75
CA SER A 191 32.51 4.12 -3.60
C SER A 191 33.61 4.95 -2.93
N LYS A 192 33.41 5.32 -1.65
CA LYS A 192 34.43 6.04 -0.86
C LYS A 192 35.76 5.27 -0.82
N THR A 193 35.70 3.96 -0.56
CA THR A 193 36.87 3.09 -0.53
C THR A 193 37.60 3.05 -1.88
N ILE A 194 36.86 2.96 -2.99
CA ILE A 194 37.43 2.98 -4.35
C ILE A 194 38.14 4.32 -4.62
N SER A 195 37.54 5.44 -4.22
CA SER A 195 38.15 6.77 -4.38
C SER A 195 39.45 6.89 -3.58
N GLU A 196 39.48 6.43 -2.33
CA GLU A 196 40.67 6.43 -1.48
C GLU A 196 41.79 5.53 -2.04
N GLN A 197 41.43 4.31 -2.48
CA GLN A 197 42.36 3.40 -3.15
C GLN A 197 42.92 4.02 -4.44
N SER A 198 42.09 4.70 -5.23
CA SER A 198 42.52 5.36 -6.46
C SER A 198 43.53 6.49 -6.21
N ARG A 199 43.31 7.30 -5.16
CA ARG A 199 44.26 8.34 -4.73
C ARG A 199 45.58 7.73 -4.25
N THR A 200 45.51 6.66 -3.47
CA THR A 200 46.69 5.97 -2.94
C THR A 200 47.53 5.35 -4.06
N ILE A 201 46.89 4.68 -5.02
CA ILE A 201 47.56 4.13 -6.21
C ILE A 201 48.29 5.24 -6.97
N LYS A 202 47.62 6.37 -7.21
CA LYS A 202 48.22 7.52 -7.91
C LYS A 202 49.45 8.07 -7.15
N SER A 203 49.35 8.25 -5.84
CA SER A 203 50.48 8.72 -5.02
C SER A 203 51.68 7.76 -5.05
N LEU A 204 51.44 6.45 -4.99
CA LEU A 204 52.49 5.43 -5.04
C LEU A 204 53.14 5.36 -6.43
N GLN A 205 52.36 5.55 -7.50
CA GLN A 205 52.87 5.66 -8.87
C GLN A 205 53.79 6.87 -9.02
N GLU A 206 53.38 8.04 -8.53
CA GLU A 206 54.20 9.25 -8.53
C GLU A 206 55.50 9.10 -7.72
N GLU A 207 55.45 8.44 -6.55
CA GLU A 207 56.63 8.16 -5.74
C GLU A 207 57.61 7.22 -6.47
N ARG A 208 57.07 6.14 -7.06
CA ARG A 208 57.86 5.17 -7.85
C ARG A 208 58.54 5.85 -9.04
N ASP A 209 57.84 6.76 -9.71
CA ASP A 209 58.34 7.42 -10.92
C ASP A 209 59.42 8.46 -10.62
N LYS A 210 59.40 9.06 -9.42
CA LYS A 210 60.46 9.95 -8.92
C LYS A 210 61.75 9.23 -8.54
N LEU A 211 61.72 7.91 -8.32
CA LEU A 211 62.92 7.15 -7.96
C LEU A 211 63.90 7.06 -9.14
N GLY A 212 65.18 7.29 -8.86
CA GLY A 212 66.27 7.14 -9.84
C GLY A 212 66.48 5.70 -10.32
N ILE A 213 67.28 5.52 -11.38
CA ILE A 213 67.52 4.22 -12.03
C ILE A 213 68.20 3.20 -11.08
N PHE A 214 69.00 3.67 -10.12
CA PHE A 214 69.69 2.83 -9.13
C PHE A 214 68.80 2.36 -7.96
N LYS A 215 67.53 2.79 -7.90
CA LYS A 215 66.56 2.46 -6.83
C LYS A 215 65.65 1.29 -7.18
N GLY A 216 66.21 0.25 -7.80
CA GLY A 216 65.44 -0.89 -8.33
C GLY A 216 64.67 -1.68 -7.26
N ARG A 217 65.23 -1.81 -6.06
CA ARG A 217 64.58 -2.50 -4.94
C ARG A 217 63.36 -1.72 -4.44
N GLU A 218 63.52 -0.43 -4.19
CA GLU A 218 62.43 0.44 -3.73
C GLU A 218 61.31 0.55 -4.78
N LYS A 219 61.67 0.64 -6.07
CA LYS A 219 60.67 0.60 -7.17
C LYS A 219 59.86 -0.69 -7.16
N LYS A 220 60.50 -1.85 -6.93
CA LYS A 220 59.81 -3.14 -6.86
C LYS A 220 58.88 -3.22 -5.64
N GLU A 221 59.31 -2.69 -4.50
CA GLU A 221 58.48 -2.62 -3.29
C GLU A 221 57.25 -1.73 -3.47
N LEU A 222 57.40 -0.56 -4.10
CA LEU A 222 56.27 0.31 -4.46
C LEU A 222 55.34 -0.36 -5.48
N GLN A 223 55.89 -1.06 -6.48
CA GLN A 223 55.08 -1.78 -7.46
C GLN A 223 54.24 -2.88 -6.79
N ASN A 224 54.82 -3.66 -5.87
CA ASN A 224 54.06 -4.68 -5.12
C ASN A 224 52.91 -4.07 -4.31
N LYS A 225 53.09 -2.88 -3.73
CA LYS A 225 52.02 -2.14 -3.02
C LYS A 225 50.93 -1.67 -3.99
N ILE A 226 51.32 -1.13 -5.14
CA ILE A 226 50.39 -0.70 -6.19
C ILE A 226 49.53 -1.90 -6.64
N ASP A 227 50.16 -3.02 -6.98
CA ASP A 227 49.46 -4.24 -7.43
C ASP A 227 48.46 -4.74 -6.38
N ASN A 228 48.81 -4.63 -5.09
CA ASN A 228 47.92 -5.00 -3.99
C ASN A 228 46.70 -4.06 -3.92
N PHE A 229 46.90 -2.74 -3.97
CA PHE A 229 45.80 -1.78 -3.99
C PHE A 229 44.92 -1.91 -5.24
N GLU A 230 45.50 -2.17 -6.41
CA GLU A 230 44.74 -2.43 -7.63
C GLU A 230 43.88 -3.68 -7.52
N ARG A 231 44.38 -4.74 -6.86
CA ARG A 231 43.60 -5.96 -6.62
C ARG A 231 42.40 -5.68 -5.71
N LEU A 232 42.61 -4.94 -4.62
CA LEU A 232 41.53 -4.55 -3.71
C LEU A 232 40.52 -3.63 -4.41
N ARG A 233 40.99 -2.67 -5.21
CA ARG A 233 40.14 -1.76 -5.99
C ARG A 233 39.31 -2.51 -7.02
N ARG A 234 39.89 -3.46 -7.75
CA ARG A 234 39.15 -4.35 -8.67
C ARG A 234 38.06 -5.13 -7.94
N SER A 235 38.39 -5.73 -6.79
CA SER A 235 37.41 -6.43 -5.98
C SER A 235 36.25 -5.54 -5.52
N ASN A 236 36.50 -4.26 -5.21
CA ASN A 236 35.45 -3.32 -4.82
C ASN A 236 34.62 -2.87 -6.03
N LEU A 237 35.24 -2.70 -7.20
CA LEU A 237 34.53 -2.45 -8.45
C LEU A 237 33.59 -3.60 -8.81
N ASP A 238 34.00 -4.86 -8.60
CA ASP A 238 33.14 -6.02 -8.84
C ASP A 238 31.90 -6.02 -7.92
N LYS A 239 32.06 -5.65 -6.64
CA LYS A 239 30.93 -5.51 -5.70
C LYS A 239 30.01 -4.37 -6.09
N LEU A 240 30.58 -3.22 -6.47
CA LEU A 240 29.82 -2.05 -6.91
C LEU A 240 29.03 -2.36 -8.20
N GLY A 241 29.64 -3.07 -9.14
CA GLY A 241 28.98 -3.57 -10.34
C GLY A 241 27.88 -4.57 -10.02
N ALA A 242 28.07 -5.47 -9.04
CA ALA A 242 27.03 -6.37 -8.57
C ALA A 242 25.84 -5.61 -7.97
N LEU A 243 26.05 -4.46 -7.34
CA LEU A 243 25.01 -3.55 -6.83
C LEU A 243 24.30 -2.75 -7.94
N GLY A 244 24.70 -2.92 -9.21
CA GLY A 244 24.14 -2.23 -10.37
C GLY A 244 24.82 -0.89 -10.70
N VAL A 245 25.95 -0.57 -10.07
CA VAL A 245 26.70 0.67 -10.28
C VAL A 245 28.01 0.34 -11.00
N SER A 246 27.98 0.40 -12.34
CA SER A 246 29.17 0.09 -13.15
C SER A 246 30.25 1.17 -13.10
N GLU A 247 29.87 2.42 -12.79
CA GLU A 247 30.77 3.57 -12.75
C GLU A 247 30.74 4.21 -11.35
N PRO A 248 31.89 4.31 -10.65
CA PRO A 248 31.93 4.94 -9.33
C PRO A 248 31.44 6.39 -9.29
N SER A 249 31.55 7.12 -10.41
CA SER A 249 31.04 8.50 -10.53
C SER A 249 29.51 8.59 -10.41
N LYS A 250 28.78 7.51 -10.67
CA LYS A 250 27.31 7.44 -10.55
C LYS A 250 26.85 6.90 -9.20
N ALA A 251 27.77 6.60 -8.29
CA ALA A 251 27.43 6.06 -6.98
C ALA A 251 26.50 6.99 -6.20
N ASP A 252 26.74 8.31 -6.22
CA ASP A 252 25.92 9.27 -5.47
C ASP A 252 24.47 9.33 -5.97
N GLU A 253 24.26 9.18 -7.29
CA GLU A 253 22.92 9.11 -7.88
C GLU A 253 22.20 7.82 -7.45
N ALA A 254 22.90 6.69 -7.53
CA ALA A 254 22.37 5.40 -7.10
C ALA A 254 22.02 5.40 -5.60
N VAL A 255 22.86 6.00 -4.75
CA VAL A 255 22.60 6.15 -3.31
C VAL A 255 21.33 6.98 -3.08
N LYS A 256 21.16 8.10 -3.78
CA LYS A 256 19.95 8.93 -3.68
C LYS A 256 18.70 8.17 -4.09
N GLU A 257 18.74 7.44 -5.20
CA GLU A 257 17.63 6.61 -5.67
C GLU A 257 17.25 5.56 -4.62
N LYS A 258 18.23 4.78 -4.14
CA LYS A 258 18.01 3.73 -3.14
C LYS A 258 17.45 4.28 -1.82
N ARG A 259 17.97 5.42 -1.34
CA ARG A 259 17.45 6.10 -0.14
C ARG A 259 16.02 6.60 -0.33
N SER A 260 15.67 7.10 -1.51
CA SER A 260 14.31 7.54 -1.83
C SER A 260 13.32 6.36 -1.75
N VAL A 261 13.68 5.22 -2.34
CA VAL A 261 12.85 4.00 -2.28
C VAL A 261 12.76 3.46 -0.84
N ALA A 262 13.87 3.44 -0.10
CA ALA A 262 13.87 3.05 1.31
C ALA A 262 12.95 3.96 2.15
N ALA A 263 12.99 5.27 1.93
CA ALA A 263 12.09 6.21 2.60
C ALA A 263 10.62 5.96 2.24
N GLN A 264 10.32 5.60 0.98
CA GLN A 264 8.97 5.21 0.57
C GLN A 264 8.49 3.96 1.32
N GLU A 265 9.33 2.94 1.46
CA GLU A 265 9.02 1.72 2.21
C GLU A 265 8.74 2.03 3.69
N GLN A 266 9.54 2.90 4.31
CA GLN A 266 9.32 3.34 5.69
C GLN A 266 8.03 4.17 5.85
N ASN A 267 7.70 5.02 4.87
CA ASN A 267 6.46 5.77 4.88
C ASN A 267 5.24 4.85 4.78
N ARG A 268 5.32 3.76 4.01
CA ARG A 268 4.26 2.72 3.97
C ARG A 268 4.11 2.03 5.32
N ALA A 269 5.21 1.69 5.99
CA ALA A 269 5.19 1.10 7.32
C ALA A 269 4.51 2.02 8.34
N LYS A 270 4.89 3.31 8.35
CA LYS A 270 4.27 4.33 9.21
C LYS A 270 2.78 4.52 8.92
N ALA A 271 2.40 4.61 7.64
CA ALA A 271 1.00 4.74 7.23
C ALA A 271 0.17 3.53 7.69
N ALA A 272 0.69 2.31 7.53
CA ALA A 272 0.01 1.10 8.00
C ALA A 272 -0.16 1.08 9.52
N MET A 273 0.87 1.48 10.28
CA MET A 273 0.77 1.58 11.75
C MET A 273 -0.26 2.63 12.19
N GLN A 274 -0.31 3.79 11.55
CA GLN A 274 -1.32 4.82 11.80
C GLN A 274 -2.74 4.35 11.44
N ASN A 275 -2.85 3.38 10.56
CA ASN A 275 -4.11 2.81 10.11
C ASN A 275 -4.59 1.64 10.99
N ARG A 276 -3.89 1.28 12.08
CA ARG A 276 -4.39 0.30 13.05
C ARG A 276 -5.75 0.73 13.60
N GLY A 277 -6.63 -0.24 13.83
CA GLY A 277 -8.00 0.03 14.27
C GLY A 277 -8.92 0.62 13.20
N ALA A 278 -8.54 0.64 11.92
CA ALA A 278 -9.34 1.27 10.87
C ALA A 278 -10.68 0.58 10.60
N LYS A 279 -10.76 -0.74 10.80
CA LYS A 279 -12.03 -1.48 10.65
C LYS A 279 -13.02 -1.12 11.74
N GLU A 280 -12.55 -1.07 12.98
CA GLU A 280 -13.33 -0.68 14.15
C GLU A 280 -13.80 0.77 14.01
N ARG A 281 -12.90 1.69 13.67
CA ARG A 281 -13.25 3.10 13.38
C ARG A 281 -14.29 3.23 12.26
N ALA A 282 -14.19 2.43 11.20
CA ALA A 282 -15.16 2.46 10.12
C ALA A 282 -16.56 2.01 10.57
N GLU A 283 -16.66 0.95 11.38
CA GLU A 283 -17.94 0.50 11.92
C GLU A 283 -18.52 1.48 12.96
N GLU A 284 -17.69 2.11 13.80
CA GLU A 284 -18.12 3.15 14.74
C GLU A 284 -18.72 4.37 14.02
N VAL A 285 -18.00 4.90 13.02
CA VAL A 285 -18.45 6.08 12.26
C VAL A 285 -19.66 5.73 11.39
N LYS A 286 -19.72 4.52 10.83
CA LYS A 286 -20.92 4.00 10.14
C LYS A 286 -22.12 3.98 11.08
N ALA A 287 -21.98 3.44 12.29
CA ALA A 287 -23.06 3.41 13.26
C ALA A 287 -23.52 4.82 13.62
N ALA A 288 -22.59 5.74 13.90
CA ALA A 288 -22.91 7.15 14.19
C ALA A 288 -23.66 7.83 13.02
N PHE A 289 -23.22 7.60 11.78
CA PHE A 289 -23.87 8.11 10.58
C PHE A 289 -25.30 7.58 10.42
N LEU A 290 -25.50 6.27 10.58
CA LEU A 290 -26.81 5.65 10.46
C LEU A 290 -27.75 6.04 11.60
N GLU A 291 -27.26 6.14 12.84
CA GLU A 291 -28.06 6.59 13.99
C GLU A 291 -28.47 8.06 13.84
N ALA A 292 -27.56 8.94 13.43
CA ALA A 292 -27.89 10.34 13.14
C ALA A 292 -28.98 10.45 12.07
N ALA A 293 -28.95 9.59 11.04
CA ALA A 293 -29.99 9.55 10.02
C ALA A 293 -31.35 9.07 10.55
N LYS A 294 -31.36 8.08 11.46
CA LYS A 294 -32.61 7.56 12.07
C LYS A 294 -33.28 8.59 12.96
N GLN A 295 -32.50 9.43 13.65
CA GLN A 295 -33.02 10.49 14.52
C GLN A 295 -33.75 11.60 13.75
N ILE A 296 -33.58 11.68 12.42
CA ILE A 296 -34.26 12.69 11.60
C ILE A 296 -35.76 12.37 11.51
N PRO A 297 -36.65 13.33 11.86
CA PRO A 297 -38.09 13.19 11.71
C PRO A 297 -38.49 12.77 10.28
N ALA A 298 -39.42 11.82 10.16
CA ALA A 298 -39.75 11.20 8.87
C ALA A 298 -40.31 12.20 7.83
N ASP A 299 -41.00 13.24 8.31
CA ASP A 299 -41.55 14.35 7.55
C ASP A 299 -40.49 15.34 7.03
N GLN A 300 -39.32 15.42 7.69
CA GLN A 300 -38.22 16.32 7.31
C GLN A 300 -37.04 15.59 6.64
N ARG A 301 -37.07 14.26 6.67
CA ARG A 301 -35.98 13.39 6.21
C ARG A 301 -35.60 13.61 4.75
N GLN A 302 -36.59 13.73 3.86
CA GLN A 302 -36.33 13.89 2.44
C GLN A 302 -35.61 15.21 2.14
N GLU A 303 -36.09 16.32 2.69
CA GLU A 303 -35.49 17.65 2.53
C GLU A 303 -34.05 17.70 3.06
N ILE A 304 -33.80 17.09 4.23
CA ILE A 304 -32.46 17.05 4.83
C ILE A 304 -31.49 16.20 3.98
N LEU A 305 -31.94 15.07 3.43
CA LEU A 305 -31.13 14.23 2.55
C LEU A 305 -30.83 14.90 1.21
N ASP A 306 -31.80 15.62 0.63
CA ASP A 306 -31.62 16.37 -0.61
C ASP A 306 -30.60 17.51 -0.41
N ARG A 307 -30.70 18.24 0.70
CA ARG A 307 -29.71 19.28 1.09
C ARG A 307 -28.32 18.70 1.34
N MET A 308 -28.22 17.56 2.01
CA MET A 308 -26.95 16.85 2.19
C MET A 308 -26.34 16.46 0.84
N GLY A 309 -27.15 15.97 -0.10
CA GLY A 309 -26.72 15.62 -1.45
C GLY A 309 -26.16 16.79 -2.27
N GLN A 310 -26.61 18.01 -1.98
CA GLN A 310 -26.12 19.24 -2.61
C GLN A 310 -24.79 19.74 -2.02
N GLN A 311 -24.39 19.25 -0.84
CA GLN A 311 -23.09 19.61 -0.25
C GLN A 311 -21.97 18.98 -1.06
N LYS A 312 -21.23 19.84 -1.77
CA LYS A 312 -20.05 19.45 -2.54
C LYS A 312 -18.90 19.19 -1.59
N GLU A 313 -18.44 17.95 -1.56
CA GLU A 313 -17.21 17.57 -0.88
C GLU A 313 -16.08 17.43 -1.88
N ILE A 314 -14.94 18.03 -1.59
CA ILE A 314 -13.72 17.88 -2.39
C ILE A 314 -13.03 16.60 -1.92
N PRO A 315 -12.87 15.57 -2.77
CA PRO A 315 -12.19 14.35 -2.38
C PRO A 315 -10.74 14.65 -2.00
N THR A 316 -10.36 14.30 -0.77
CA THR A 316 -8.97 14.39 -0.28
C THR A 316 -8.18 13.10 -0.54
N MET A 317 -8.85 12.04 -0.99
CA MET A 317 -8.27 10.71 -1.28
C MET A 317 -8.53 10.29 -2.73
N GLY A 318 -7.98 9.15 -3.13
CA GLY A 318 -8.08 8.63 -4.51
C GLY A 318 -9.51 8.70 -5.06
N ARG A 319 -9.68 9.46 -6.15
CA ARG A 319 -11.00 9.89 -6.66
C ARG A 319 -11.96 8.71 -6.90
N LEU A 320 -11.46 7.59 -7.42
CA LEU A 320 -12.29 6.41 -7.67
C LEU A 320 -12.74 5.70 -6.39
N GLN A 321 -11.81 5.44 -5.47
CA GLN A 321 -12.10 4.76 -4.19
C GLN A 321 -13.08 5.58 -3.35
N TYR A 322 -12.91 6.90 -3.38
CA TYR A 322 -13.84 7.85 -2.75
C TYR A 322 -15.26 7.68 -3.28
N TYR A 323 -15.46 7.74 -4.61
CA TYR A 323 -16.81 7.61 -5.18
C TYR A 323 -17.42 6.23 -4.96
N GLN A 324 -16.61 5.16 -4.93
CA GLN A 324 -17.10 3.83 -4.61
C GLN A 324 -17.60 3.75 -3.17
N ALA A 325 -16.80 4.25 -2.21
CA ALA A 325 -17.17 4.29 -0.79
C ALA A 325 -18.36 5.22 -0.54
N GLU A 326 -18.47 6.34 -1.27
CA GLU A 326 -19.62 7.23 -1.19
C GLU A 326 -20.91 6.55 -1.68
N ALA A 327 -20.85 5.86 -2.81
CA ALA A 327 -21.99 5.11 -3.34
C ALA A 327 -22.44 4.02 -2.36
N GLU A 328 -21.49 3.34 -1.72
CA GLU A 328 -21.80 2.32 -0.71
C GLU A 328 -22.39 2.94 0.56
N ALA A 329 -21.87 4.07 1.04
CA ALA A 329 -22.42 4.77 2.19
C ALA A 329 -23.88 5.17 1.98
N ARG A 330 -24.23 5.63 0.76
CA ARG A 330 -25.62 5.93 0.36
C ARG A 330 -26.49 4.67 0.37
N ARG A 331 -26.01 3.55 -0.18
CA ARG A 331 -26.75 2.27 -0.16
C ARG A 331 -27.04 1.78 1.27
N GLN A 332 -26.06 1.88 2.15
CA GLN A 332 -26.22 1.47 3.55
C GLN A 332 -27.24 2.37 4.27
N LEU A 333 -27.21 3.68 4.01
CA LEU A 333 -28.22 4.62 4.50
C LEU A 333 -29.63 4.24 4.02
N ASP A 334 -29.82 4.05 2.72
CA ASP A 334 -31.11 3.68 2.14
C ASP A 334 -31.66 2.39 2.73
N THR A 335 -30.78 1.40 2.94
CA THR A 335 -31.15 0.10 3.53
C THR A 335 -31.60 0.26 4.98
N ALA A 336 -30.86 1.02 5.79
CA ALA A 336 -31.18 1.24 7.19
C ALA A 336 -32.52 1.97 7.36
N LEU A 337 -32.79 2.98 6.52
CA LEU A 337 -34.04 3.74 6.56
C LEU A 337 -35.26 2.91 6.10
N LYS A 338 -35.08 2.00 5.14
CA LYS A 338 -36.14 1.06 4.71
C LYS A 338 -36.50 0.04 5.78
N GLN A 339 -35.51 -0.54 6.46
CA GLN A 339 -35.74 -1.49 7.56
C GLN A 339 -36.47 -0.83 8.74
N GLU A 340 -36.15 0.43 9.05
CA GLU A 340 -36.86 1.19 10.09
C GLU A 340 -38.34 1.37 9.75
N ALA A 341 -38.66 1.73 8.50
CA ALA A 341 -40.04 1.89 8.05
C ALA A 341 -40.86 0.59 8.20
N GLN A 342 -40.30 -0.54 7.76
CA GLN A 342 -40.94 -1.86 7.89
C GLN A 342 -41.13 -2.28 9.35
N THR A 343 -40.16 -1.99 10.22
CA THR A 343 -40.24 -2.31 11.65
C THR A 343 -41.33 -1.49 12.34
N ARG A 344 -41.43 -0.19 12.01
CA ARG A 344 -42.50 0.69 12.52
C ARG A 344 -43.89 0.24 12.04
N GLU A 345 -44.01 -0.19 10.78
CA GLU A 345 -45.27 -0.74 10.26
C GLU A 345 -45.68 -2.04 10.97
N ARG A 346 -44.73 -2.97 11.19
CA ARG A 346 -44.97 -4.23 11.90
C ARG A 346 -45.38 -4.01 13.36
N ASN A 347 -44.79 -3.03 14.03
CA ASN A 347 -45.18 -2.70 15.41
C ASN A 347 -46.57 -2.06 15.47
N ARG A 348 -46.93 -1.21 14.49
CA ARG A 348 -48.29 -0.62 14.39
C ARG A 348 -49.37 -1.67 14.11
N THR A 349 -49.09 -2.70 13.32
CA THR A 349 -50.05 -3.80 13.09
C THR A 349 -50.18 -4.69 14.32
N HIS A 350 -49.07 -4.99 15.00
CA HIS A 350 -49.09 -5.79 16.22
C HIS A 350 -49.77 -5.09 17.42
N ASP A 351 -49.66 -3.76 17.55
CA ASP A 351 -50.39 -3.00 18.58
C ASP A 351 -51.89 -2.87 18.27
N ARG A 352 -52.29 -2.92 16.99
CA ARG A 352 -53.71 -3.01 16.59
C ARG A 352 -54.31 -4.38 16.92
N ASP A 353 -53.54 -5.46 16.78
CA ASP A 353 -54.01 -6.83 17.06
C ASP A 353 -54.10 -7.16 18.56
N ARG A 354 -53.45 -6.37 19.44
CA ARG A 354 -53.57 -6.48 20.91
C ARG A 354 -54.65 -5.57 21.51
N GLY A 355 -55.32 -4.78 20.68
CA GLY A 355 -56.39 -3.87 21.06
C GLY A 355 -57.80 -4.42 20.81
N ILE A 356 -57.98 -5.75 20.83
CA ILE A 356 -59.30 -6.43 20.78
C ILE A 356 -59.49 -7.26 22.03
#